data_AF-A0A1G1BUD4-F1
#
_entry.id   AF-A0A1G1BUD4-F1
#
_cell.length_a   1.000
_cell.length_b   1.000
_cell.length_c   1.000
_cell.angle_alpha   90.00
_cell.angle_beta   90.00
_cell.angle_gamma   90.00
#
_symmetry.space_group_name_H-M   'P 1'
#
loop_
_entity.id
_entity.type
_entity.pdbx_description
1 polymer ?
#
loop_
_entity_poly.entity_id
_entity_poly.type
_entity_poly.pdbx_seq_one_letter_code
_entity_poly.pdbx_strand_id
1 'polypeptide(L)' 'MKCHISATIDRDLLVRARKHAQQNRRALSNLIEFALEQTLRENASPGTDIVTSRSKFRGRFDRGECYGDR' A
#
# COMPACT_ATOMS: atom_id res chain seq x y z
N MET A 1 7.29 -9.83 8.92
CA MET A 1 6.22 -9.29 9.78
C MET A 1 5.53 -8.15 9.04
N LYS A 2 4.20 -8.03 9.13
CA LYS A 2 3.46 -6.88 8.59
C LYS A 2 3.07 -5.98 9.76
N CYS A 3 3.35 -4.68 9.64
CA CYS A 3 2.98 -3.68 10.64
C CYS A 3 1.77 -2.87 10.11
N HIS A 4 0.89 -2.43 11.01
CA HIS A 4 -0.27 -1.61 10.65
C HIS A 4 0.08 -0.12 10.72
N ILE A 5 -0.43 0.68 9.77
CA ILE A 5 -0.29 2.14 9.74
C ILE A 5 -1.69 2.74 9.62
N SER A 6 -2.03 3.65 10.53
CA SER A 6 -3.22 4.50 10.44
C SER A 6 -2.80 5.92 10.06
N ALA A 7 -3.43 6.51 9.04
CA ALA A 7 -3.16 7.88 8.65
C ALA A 7 -4.44 8.56 8.14
N THR A 8 -4.56 9.86 8.39
CA THR A 8 -5.59 10.71 7.81
C THR A 8 -5.08 11.26 6.48
N ILE A 9 -5.90 11.17 5.44
CA ILE A 9 -5.56 11.63 4.10
C ILE A 9 -6.69 12.51 3.57
N ASP A 10 -6.33 13.49 2.76
CA ASP A 10 -7.29 14.30 2.02
C ASP A 10 -8.21 13.41 1.16
N ARG A 11 -9.49 13.77 1.10
CA ARG A 11 -10.53 12.98 0.44
C ARG A 11 -10.30 12.91 -1.07
N ASP A 12 -9.94 14.02 -1.70
CA ASP A 12 -9.74 14.08 -3.15
C ASP A 12 -8.50 13.29 -3.55
N LEU A 13 -7.44 13.38 -2.74
CA LEU A 13 -6.25 12.56 -2.90
C LEU A 13 -6.57 11.07 -2.82
N LEU A 14 -7.37 10.64 -1.82
CA LEU A 14 -7.78 9.25 -1.69
C LEU A 14 -8.58 8.75 -2.90
N VAL A 15 -9.50 9.57 -3.42
CA VAL A 15 -10.28 9.23 -4.62
C VAL A 15 -9.38 9.03 -5.84
N ARG A 16 -8.43 9.95 -6.05
CA ARG A 16 -7.46 9.86 -7.17
C ARG A 16 -6.57 8.63 -7.02
N ALA A 17 -6.05 8.36 -5.83
CA ALA A 17 -5.22 7.20 -5.54
C ALA A 17 -5.96 5.88 -5.79
N ARG A 18 -7.23 5.78 -5.38
CA ARG A 18 -8.08 4.61 -5.65
C ARG A 18 -8.33 4.38 -7.13
N LYS A 19 -8.65 5.44 -7.87
CA LYS A 19 -8.85 5.37 -9.33
C LYS A 19 -7.59 4.86 -10.02
N HIS A 20 -6.43 5.40 -9.64
CA HIS A 20 -5.14 4.96 -10.17
C HIS A 20 -4.84 3.50 -9.83
N ALA A 21 -5.03 3.09 -8.58
CA ALA A 21 -4.81 1.70 -8.15
C ALA A 21 -5.71 0.72 -8.93
N GLN A 22 -6.98 1.07 -9.14
CA GLN A 22 -7.93 0.27 -9.92
C GLN A 22 -7.50 0.12 -11.38
N GLN A 23 -7.12 1.21 -12.04
CA GLN A 23 -6.63 1.19 -13.43
C GLN A 23 -5.41 0.28 -13.60
N ASN A 24 -4.55 0.24 -12.58
CA ASN A 24 -3.34 -0.59 -12.57
C ASN A 24 -3.56 -2.00 -12.00
N ARG A 25 -4.81 -2.39 -11.70
CA ARG A 25 -5.18 -3.68 -11.10
C ARG A 25 -4.39 -3.99 -9.82
N ARG A 26 -4.21 -2.98 -8.95
CA ARG A 26 -3.46 -3.06 -7.69
C ARG A 26 -4.33 -2.66 -6.50
N ALA A 27 -3.99 -3.18 -5.33
CA ALA A 27 -4.56 -2.71 -4.07
C ALA A 27 -4.04 -1.31 -3.73
N LEU A 28 -4.85 -0.50 -3.04
CA LEU A 28 -4.45 0.81 -2.56
C LEU A 28 -3.27 0.73 -1.59
N SER A 29 -3.24 -0.29 -0.72
CA SER A 29 -2.11 -0.54 0.18
C SER A 29 -0.80 -0.69 -0.58
N ASN A 30 -0.80 -1.44 -1.68
CA ASN A 30 0.40 -1.62 -2.50
C ASN A 30 0.84 -0.30 -3.12
N LEU A 31 -0.10 0.52 -3.59
CA LEU A 31 0.23 1.86 -4.12
C LEU A 31 0.90 2.73 -3.04
N ILE A 32 0.38 2.70 -1.81
CA ILE A 32 0.96 3.43 -0.67
C ILE A 32 2.36 2.89 -0.34
N GLU A 33 2.55 1.58 -0.32
CA GLU A 33 3.86 0.95 -0.10
C GLU A 33 4.89 1.37 -1.16
N PHE A 34 4.51 1.38 -2.44
CA PHE A 34 5.40 1.83 -3.52
C PHE A 34 5.77 3.31 -3.39
N ALA A 35 4.79 4.16 -3.08
CA ALA A 35 5.04 5.58 -2.90
C ALA A 35 6.01 5.82 -1.72
N LEU A 36 5.79 5.14 -0.58
CA LEU A 36 6.67 5.22 0.58
C LEU A 36 8.08 4.74 0.27
N GLU A 37 8.23 3.60 -0.42
CA GLU A 37 9.54 3.10 -0.84
C GLU A 37 10.25 4.10 -1.75
N GLN A 38 9.56 4.62 -2.75
CA GLN A 38 10.14 5.57 -3.69
C GLN A 38 10.60 6.83 -2.97
N THR A 39 9.75 7.42 -2.12
CA THR A 39 10.11 8.60 -1.32
C THR A 39 11.31 8.32 -0.42
N LEU A 40 11.35 7.17 0.25
CA LEU A 40 12.48 6.81 1.12
C LEU A 40 13.76 6.58 0.32
N ARG A 41 13.70 6.00 -0.89
CA ARG A 41 14.87 5.82 -1.76
C ARG A 41 15.42 7.16 -2.26
N GLU A 42 14.53 8.06 -2.67
CA GLU A 42 14.91 9.39 -3.15
C GLU A 42 15.59 10.24 -2.07
N ASN A 43 15.25 9.99 -0.80
CA ASN A 43 15.79 10.73 0.35
C ASN A 43 16.84 9.94 1.14
N ALA A 44 17.17 8.72 0.73
CA ALA A 44 18.20 7.93 1.40
C ALA A 44 19.58 8.47 1.00
N SER A 45 20.44 8.70 2.01
CA SER A 45 21.88 8.82 1.77
C SER A 45 22.37 7.57 1.02
N PRO A 46 23.29 7.71 0.05
CA PRO A 46 23.76 6.59 -0.77
C PRO A 46 24.22 5.43 0.11
N GLY A 47 23.58 4.27 -0.03
CA GLY A 47 23.93 3.03 0.69
C GLY A 47 22.77 2.28 1.38
N THR A 48 21.52 2.76 1.34
CA THR A 48 20.38 2.08 2.00
C THR A 48 19.49 1.38 0.97
N ASP A 49 19.58 0.05 0.89
CA ASP A 49 18.68 -0.77 0.07
C ASP A 49 17.31 -0.90 0.74
N ILE A 50 16.28 -0.30 0.13
CA ILE A 50 14.89 -0.51 0.52
C ILE A 50 14.33 -1.61 -0.36
N VAL A 51 13.88 -2.71 0.26
CA VAL A 51 13.32 -3.88 -0.42
C VAL A 51 11.80 -3.91 -0.20
N THR A 52 11.01 -3.47 -1.17
CA THR A 52 9.57 -3.81 -1.19
C THR A 52 9.33 -5.24 -1.61
N SER A 53 8.41 -5.89 -0.90
CA SER A 53 8.00 -7.25 -1.25
C SER A 53 7.20 -7.25 -2.56
N ARG A 54 7.61 -8.07 -3.54
CA ARG A 54 6.82 -8.32 -4.76
C ARG A 54 5.63 -9.23 -4.47
N SER A 55 4.68 -8.80 -3.64
CA SER A 55 3.51 -9.63 -3.34
C SER A 55 2.41 -9.46 -4.41
N LYS A 56 2.19 -10.51 -5.21
CA LYS A 56 0.98 -10.68 -6.03
C LYS A 56 -0.10 -11.32 -5.15
N PHE A 57 -1.16 -10.58 -4.86
CA PHE A 57 -2.32 -11.13 -4.14
C PHE A 57 -3.04 -12.16 -5.02
N ARG A 58 -3.12 -13.41 -4.56
CA ARG A 58 -3.83 -14.53 -5.20
C ARG A 58 -4.94 -15.11 -4.29
N GLY A 59 -5.56 -14.28 -3.46
CA GLY A 59 -6.68 -14.68 -2.59
C GLY A 59 -8.02 -14.12 -3.08
N ARG A 60 -9.15 -14.69 -2.62
CA ARG A 60 -10.42 -13.97 -2.60
C ARG A 60 -10.44 -13.14 -1.32
N PHE A 61 -10.80 -11.87 -1.42
CA PHE A 61 -10.91 -11.01 -0.25
C PHE A 61 -12.15 -11.44 0.55
N ASP A 62 -11.94 -12.04 1.72
CA ASP A 62 -13.00 -12.32 2.68
C ASP A 62 -12.99 -11.25 3.78
N ARG A 63 -14.17 -10.69 4.07
CA ARG A 63 -14.34 -9.69 5.14
C ARG A 63 -14.26 -10.32 6.53
N GLY A 64 -14.57 -11.61 6.67
CA GLY A 64 -14.52 -12.33 7.94
C GLY A 64 -13.10 -12.41 8.52
N GLU A 65 -12.09 -12.64 7.68
CA GLU A 65 -10.69 -12.71 8.11
C GLU A 65 -10.12 -11.37 8.61
N CYS A 66 -10.62 -10.24 8.11
CA CYS A 66 -10.10 -8.92 8.45
C CYS A 66 -10.75 -8.28 9.68
N TYR A 67 -11.96 -8.69 10.05
CA TYR A 67 -12.71 -8.02 11.11
C TYR A 67 -13.20 -8.92 12.24
N GLY A 68 -13.04 -10.24 12.15
CA GLY A 68 -13.52 -11.18 13.17
C GLY A 68 -15.05 -11.23 13.19
N ASP A 69 -15.61 -12.43 13.15
CA ASP A 69 -17.06 -12.61 13.20
C ASP A 69 -17.64 -11.99 14.49
N ARG A 70 -18.79 -11.31 14.34
CA ARG A 70 -19.68 -10.98 15.45
C ARG A 70 -20.72 -12.06 15.60
#